data_AF-A0A7Y3NEG6-F1
#
_entry.id   AF-A0A7Y3NEG6-F1
#
_cell.length_a   1.000
_cell.length_b   1.000
_cell.length_c   1.000
_cell.angle_alpha   90.00
_cell.angle_beta   90.00
_cell.angle_gamma   90.00
#
_symmetry.space_group_name_H-M   'P 1'
#
loop_
_entity.id
_entity.type
_entity.pdbx_description
1 polymer ?
#
loop_
_entity_poly.entity_id
_entity_poly.type
_entity_poly.pdbx_seq_one_letter_code
_entity_poly.pdbx_strand_id
1 'polypeptide(L)'
;MNRVFRTNSLRLASLRLGLAMLLGMLSTGLAQAQMERLFPGGSLKGVATFGAWPDITINCIPYTLGPGVRVLDAEQRVVLTGQLPGLASAVVFLRDASGSVFRVWLVSPKDPSLATVPNAASNCGFGAG
;
A
#
# COMPACT_ATOMS: atom_id res chain seq x y z
N MET A 1 63.50 -5.65 45.12
CA MET A 1 62.50 -4.70 44.61
C MET A 1 61.68 -5.33 43.49
N ASN A 2 60.44 -4.85 43.32
CA ASN A 2 59.54 -4.95 42.16
C ASN A 2 58.43 -6.02 42.19
N ARG A 3 57.22 -5.52 42.50
CA ARG A 3 55.94 -6.22 42.38
C ARG A 3 55.30 -5.94 41.01
N VAL A 4 54.96 -7.04 40.36
CA VAL A 4 54.04 -7.31 39.24
C VAL A 4 53.03 -6.20 38.87
N PHE A 5 53.13 -5.67 37.65
CA PHE A 5 52.06 -4.93 36.96
C PHE A 5 51.12 -5.90 36.25
N ARG A 6 49.96 -6.23 36.83
CA ARG A 6 48.94 -7.04 36.14
C ARG A 6 47.52 -6.69 36.59
N THR A 7 47.07 -5.45 36.36
CA THR A 7 45.74 -5.01 36.85
C THR A 7 45.02 -3.96 35.99
N ASN A 8 45.14 -3.95 34.64
CA ASN A 8 44.36 -2.97 33.85
C ASN A 8 43.71 -3.43 32.53
N SER A 9 44.01 -4.62 32.00
CA SER A 9 43.44 -5.09 30.73
C SER A 9 41.96 -5.52 30.83
N LEU A 10 41.48 -5.89 32.02
CA LEU A 10 40.12 -6.39 32.25
C LEU A 10 39.04 -5.30 32.26
N ARG A 11 39.40 -4.05 32.62
CA ARG A 11 38.45 -2.92 32.70
C ARG A 11 38.16 -2.28 31.33
N LEU A 12 39.12 -2.36 30.40
CA LEU A 12 38.97 -1.83 29.04
C LEU A 12 38.14 -2.77 28.14
N ALA A 13 38.20 -4.08 28.37
CA ALA A 13 37.41 -5.06 27.63
C ALA A 13 35.90 -4.97 27.96
N SER A 14 35.56 -4.71 29.23
CA SER A 14 34.19 -4.59 29.72
C SER A 14 33.48 -3.33 29.21
N LEU A 15 34.22 -2.21 29.08
CA LEU A 15 33.66 -0.97 28.53
C LEU A 15 33.35 -1.06 27.03
N ARG A 16 34.17 -1.80 26.27
CA ARG A 16 33.96 -2.03 24.83
C ARG A 16 32.77 -2.96 24.54
N LEU A 17 32.56 -3.96 25.39
CA LEU A 17 31.38 -4.85 25.30
C LEU A 17 30.08 -4.08 25.56
N GLY A 18 30.06 -3.21 26.58
CA GLY A 18 28.87 -2.42 26.92
C GLY A 18 28.44 -1.45 25.82
N LEU A 19 29.40 -0.77 25.18
CA LEU A 19 29.11 0.15 24.09
C LEU A 19 28.63 -0.56 22.81
N ALA A 20 29.17 -1.75 22.51
CA ALA A 20 28.72 -2.56 21.38
C ALA A 20 27.30 -3.10 21.58
N MET A 21 26.91 -3.44 22.81
CA MET A 21 25.54 -3.84 23.14
C MET A 21 24.54 -2.68 22.99
N LEU A 22 24.90 -1.47 23.41
CA LEU A 22 24.05 -0.28 23.28
C LEU A 22 23.85 0.15 21.82
N LEU A 23 24.88 0.05 20.96
CA LEU A 23 24.71 0.33 19.52
C LEU A 23 23.86 -0.74 18.80
N GLY A 24 23.88 -1.99 19.25
CA GLY A 24 23.05 -3.06 18.67
C GLY A 24 21.54 -2.87 18.89
N MET A 25 21.15 -2.22 19.99
CA MET A 25 19.74 -1.99 20.34
C MET A 25 19.05 -0.89 19.53
N LEU A 26 19.79 0.02 18.90
CA LEU A 26 19.21 1.07 18.03
C LEU A 26 18.91 0.58 16.60
N SER A 27 19.33 -0.63 16.24
CA SER A 27 19.32 -1.13 14.86
C SER A 27 18.05 -1.90 14.48
N THR A 28 17.09 -2.09 15.38
CA THR A 28 15.80 -2.70 15.04
C THR A 28 14.92 -1.70 14.30
N GLY A 29 15.34 -1.33 13.09
CA GLY A 29 14.52 -0.60 12.14
C GLY A 29 13.28 -1.43 11.83
N LEU A 30 12.11 -0.81 11.97
CA LEU A 30 10.81 -1.37 11.70
C LEU A 30 10.76 -1.84 10.24
N ALA A 31 10.98 -3.13 10.01
CA ALA A 31 10.47 -3.77 8.82
C ALA A 31 8.95 -3.70 8.93
N GLN A 32 8.36 -2.63 8.42
CA GLN A 32 6.92 -2.57 8.19
C GLN A 32 6.65 -3.59 7.09
N ALA A 33 6.42 -4.84 7.50
CA ALA A 33 5.84 -5.84 6.64
C ALA A 33 4.58 -5.20 6.06
N GLN A 34 4.62 -4.92 4.76
CA GLN A 34 3.47 -4.40 4.02
C GLN A 34 2.44 -5.53 4.06
N MET A 35 1.59 -5.51 5.08
CA MET A 35 0.61 -6.56 5.30
C MET A 35 -0.25 -6.63 4.05
N GLU A 36 -0.24 -7.80 3.40
CA GLU A 36 -0.99 -8.04 2.19
C GLU A 36 -2.46 -7.72 2.46
N ARG A 37 -3.00 -6.75 1.73
CA ARG A 37 -4.34 -6.24 2.01
C ARG A 37 -5.35 -7.25 1.52
N LEU A 38 -6.30 -7.59 2.38
CA LEU A 38 -7.46 -8.38 1.98
C LEU A 38 -8.52 -7.48 1.35
N PHE A 39 -8.94 -7.83 0.14
CA PHE A 39 -10.09 -7.22 -0.51
C PHE A 39 -11.35 -8.08 -0.28
N PRO A 40 -12.53 -7.48 -0.05
CA PRO A 40 -13.76 -8.24 0.11
C PRO A 40 -14.10 -9.08 -1.13
N GLY A 41 -14.86 -10.16 -0.93
CA GLY A 41 -15.36 -10.97 -2.04
C GLY A 41 -16.17 -10.16 -3.05
N GLY A 42 -16.01 -10.48 -4.34
CA GLY A 42 -16.63 -9.75 -5.45
C GLY A 42 -15.91 -8.49 -5.89
N SER A 43 -14.75 -8.17 -5.28
CA SER A 43 -13.91 -7.07 -5.74
C SER A 43 -13.30 -7.37 -7.11
N LEU A 44 -13.19 -6.33 -7.94
CA LEU A 44 -12.57 -6.39 -9.26
C LEU A 44 -11.40 -5.41 -9.34
N LYS A 45 -10.35 -5.74 -10.08
CA LYS A 45 -9.22 -4.84 -10.35
C LYS A 45 -9.22 -4.33 -11.79
N GLY A 46 -8.72 -3.12 -12.00
CA GLY A 46 -8.57 -2.51 -13.32
C GLY A 46 -7.83 -1.18 -13.27
N VAL A 47 -7.73 -0.50 -14.40
CA VAL A 47 -7.22 0.87 -14.48
C VAL A 47 -8.40 1.81 -14.59
N ALA A 48 -8.50 2.75 -13.64
CA ALA A 48 -9.54 3.75 -13.62
C ALA A 48 -9.01 5.13 -14.03
N THR A 49 -9.85 5.86 -14.76
CA THR A 49 -9.73 7.29 -14.98
C THR A 49 -10.95 7.96 -14.38
N PHE A 50 -10.74 8.83 -13.40
CA PHE A 50 -11.79 9.56 -12.72
C PHE A 50 -12.18 10.81 -13.54
N GLY A 51 -13.46 10.92 -13.88
CA GLY A 51 -14.00 12.04 -14.63
C GLY A 51 -14.51 13.16 -13.71
N ALA A 52 -15.42 13.99 -14.24
CA ALA A 52 -16.23 14.85 -13.40
C ALA A 52 -17.15 13.97 -12.54
N TRP A 53 -17.25 14.26 -11.25
CA TRP A 53 -18.13 13.48 -10.37
C TRP A 53 -19.56 13.44 -10.90
N PRO A 54 -20.26 12.28 -10.92
CA PRO A 54 -19.90 10.97 -10.38
C PRO A 54 -19.27 9.99 -11.39
N ASP A 55 -18.74 10.47 -12.50
CA ASP A 55 -18.30 9.63 -13.60
C ASP A 55 -16.91 9.02 -13.34
N ILE A 56 -16.78 7.72 -13.63
CA ILE A 56 -15.52 7.00 -13.61
C ILE A 56 -15.47 6.02 -14.77
N THR A 57 -14.33 5.96 -15.46
CA THR A 57 -14.12 4.95 -16.52
C THR A 57 -13.13 3.93 -16.01
N ILE A 58 -13.47 2.64 -16.07
CA ILE A 58 -12.57 1.55 -15.67
C ILE A 58 -12.39 0.62 -16.86
N ASN A 59 -11.14 0.38 -17.27
CA ASN A 59 -10.81 -0.41 -18.45
C ASN A 59 -11.63 -0.02 -19.70
N CYS A 60 -11.79 1.29 -19.92
CA CYS A 60 -12.57 1.89 -21.01
C CYS A 60 -14.08 1.58 -20.99
N ILE A 61 -14.59 1.11 -19.84
CA ILE A 61 -16.03 0.94 -19.61
C ILE A 61 -16.48 2.07 -18.66
N PRO A 62 -17.52 2.84 -19.02
CA PRO A 62 -18.07 3.86 -18.12
C PRO A 62 -18.83 3.21 -16.97
N TYR A 63 -18.61 3.75 -15.76
CA TYR A 63 -19.31 3.41 -14.53
C TYR A 63 -19.74 4.70 -13.83
N THR A 64 -20.68 4.56 -12.91
CA THR A 64 -21.13 5.64 -12.03
C THR A 64 -20.72 5.35 -10.59
N LEU A 65 -20.14 6.34 -9.94
CA LEU A 65 -19.86 6.32 -8.51
C LEU A 65 -21.18 6.44 -7.73
N GLY A 66 -21.46 5.46 -6.88
CA GLY A 66 -22.67 5.41 -6.07
C GLY A 66 -22.69 6.47 -4.96
N PRO A 67 -23.88 6.78 -4.41
CA PRO A 67 -24.00 7.73 -3.30
C PRO A 67 -23.22 7.23 -2.08
N GLY A 68 -22.33 8.08 -1.56
CA GLY A 68 -21.49 7.73 -0.41
C GLY A 68 -20.31 6.80 -0.71
N VAL A 69 -19.90 6.68 -1.99
CA VAL A 69 -18.69 5.94 -2.36
C VAL A 69 -17.48 6.41 -1.54
N ARG A 70 -16.65 5.45 -1.13
CA ARG A 70 -15.37 5.73 -0.48
C ARG A 70 -14.23 5.37 -1.42
N VAL A 71 -13.41 6.36 -1.74
CA VAL A 71 -12.13 6.16 -2.42
C VAL A 71 -11.04 6.14 -1.35
N LEU A 72 -10.29 5.04 -1.28
CA LEU A 72 -9.28 4.81 -0.26
C LEU A 72 -7.90 4.76 -0.90
N ASP A 73 -6.90 5.39 -0.28
CA ASP A 73 -5.51 5.29 -0.70
C ASP A 73 -4.84 3.97 -0.24
N ALA A 74 -3.55 3.84 -0.58
CA ALA A 74 -2.70 2.72 -0.18
C ALA A 74 -2.64 2.55 1.35
N GLU A 75 -2.79 3.62 2.12
CA GLU A 75 -2.81 3.65 3.58
C GLU A 75 -4.21 3.55 4.21
N GLN A 76 -5.26 3.20 3.43
CA GLN A 76 -6.67 3.14 3.90
C GLN A 76 -7.29 4.48 4.30
N ARG A 77 -6.72 5.60 3.87
CA ARG A 77 -7.28 6.93 4.12
C ARG A 77 -8.24 7.31 3.01
N VAL A 78 -9.29 8.03 3.37
CA VAL A 78 -10.26 8.54 2.40
C VAL A 78 -9.62 9.66 1.59
N VAL A 79 -9.61 9.48 0.27
CA VAL A 79 -9.18 10.51 -0.67
C VAL A 79 -10.32 11.51 -0.84
N LEU A 80 -9.98 12.80 -0.77
CA LEU A 80 -10.96 13.87 -0.95
C LEU A 80 -11.48 13.89 -2.38
N THR A 81 -12.80 14.02 -2.54
CA THR A 81 -13.46 13.96 -3.85
C THR A 81 -12.94 15.00 -4.84
N GLY A 82 -12.53 16.18 -4.36
CA GLY A 82 -11.94 17.23 -5.19
C GLY A 82 -10.58 16.89 -5.82
N GLN A 83 -9.91 15.82 -5.36
CA GLN A 83 -8.62 15.36 -5.91
C GLN A 83 -8.79 14.27 -6.97
N LEU A 84 -10.01 13.77 -7.18
CA LEU A 84 -10.26 12.64 -8.07
C LEU A 84 -10.28 13.04 -9.56
N PRO A 85 -10.92 14.13 -10.00
CA PRO A 85 -11.05 14.42 -11.43
C PRO A 85 -9.68 14.48 -12.14
N GLY A 86 -9.54 13.73 -13.24
CA GLY A 86 -8.30 13.62 -14.01
C GLY A 86 -7.27 12.62 -13.47
N LEU A 87 -7.50 12.04 -12.29
CA LEU A 87 -6.63 11.00 -11.74
C LEU A 87 -6.78 9.70 -12.54
N ALA A 88 -5.66 9.14 -12.97
CA ALA A 88 -5.58 7.80 -13.55
C ALA A 88 -4.74 6.90 -12.64
N SER A 89 -5.31 5.78 -12.20
CA SER A 89 -4.62 4.85 -11.29
C SER A 89 -5.12 3.43 -11.49
N ALA A 90 -4.29 2.44 -11.14
CA ALA A 90 -4.78 1.11 -10.87
C ALA A 90 -5.71 1.17 -9.65
N VAL A 91 -6.82 0.46 -9.73
CA VAL A 91 -7.84 0.41 -8.68
C VAL A 91 -8.32 -1.01 -8.44
N VAL A 92 -8.74 -1.26 -7.20
CA VAL A 92 -9.68 -2.34 -6.87
C VAL A 92 -11.00 -1.69 -6.52
N PHE A 93 -12.12 -2.27 -6.93
CA PHE A 93 -13.44 -1.69 -6.69
C PHE A 93 -14.53 -2.74 -6.47
N LEU A 94 -15.61 -2.31 -5.84
CA LEU A 94 -16.83 -3.09 -5.64
C LEU A 94 -18.01 -2.37 -6.28
N ARG A 95 -18.92 -3.18 -6.83
CA ARG A 95 -20.20 -2.74 -7.39
C ARG A 95 -21.34 -3.19 -6.51
N ASP A 96 -22.37 -2.36 -6.42
CA ASP A 96 -23.61 -2.73 -5.77
C ASP A 96 -24.51 -3.54 -6.72
N ALA A 97 -25.70 -3.92 -6.24
CA ALA A 97 -26.68 -4.65 -7.05
C ALA A 97 -27.23 -3.85 -8.24
N SER A 98 -27.14 -2.51 -8.21
CA SER A 98 -27.52 -1.63 -9.32
C SER A 98 -26.41 -1.51 -10.38
N GLY A 99 -25.21 -2.00 -10.09
CA GLY A 99 -24.02 -1.87 -10.94
C GLY A 99 -23.18 -0.62 -10.65
N SER A 100 -23.58 0.22 -9.69
CA SER A 100 -22.84 1.43 -9.30
C SER A 100 -21.64 1.08 -8.43
N VAL A 101 -20.56 1.84 -8.56
CA VAL A 101 -19.32 1.62 -7.80
C VAL A 101 -19.45 2.28 -6.43
N PHE A 102 -19.47 1.49 -5.35
CA PHE A 102 -19.69 2.01 -3.99
C PHE A 102 -18.43 1.97 -3.10
N ARG A 103 -17.35 1.31 -3.56
CA ARG A 103 -16.06 1.32 -2.87
C ARG A 103 -14.92 1.19 -3.87
N VAL A 104 -13.89 2.02 -3.69
CA VAL A 104 -12.70 2.04 -4.55
C VAL A 104 -11.45 2.11 -3.67
N TRP A 105 -10.44 1.36 -4.05
CA TRP A 105 -9.10 1.39 -3.48
C TRP A 105 -8.13 1.77 -4.58
N LEU A 106 -7.36 2.84 -4.37
CA LEU A 106 -6.21 3.19 -5.19
C LEU A 106 -5.06 2.26 -4.80
N VAL A 107 -4.51 1.58 -5.79
CA VAL A 107 -3.47 0.56 -5.58
C VAL A 107 -2.31 0.82 -6.51
N SER A 108 -1.11 0.45 -6.08
CA SER A 108 0.02 0.39 -6.99
C SER A 108 -0.17 -0.77 -7.97
N PRO A 109 0.15 -0.61 -9.27
CA PRO A 109 0.05 -1.72 -10.24
C PRO A 109 0.87 -2.96 -9.87
N LYS A 110 1.87 -2.80 -8.99
CA LYS A 110 2.77 -3.86 -8.51
C LYS A 110 2.39 -4.40 -7.13
N ASP A 111 1.24 -4.01 -6.59
CA ASP A 111 0.80 -4.46 -5.27
C ASP A 111 0.55 -5.99 -5.28
N PRO A 112 1.25 -6.76 -4.43
CA PRO A 112 1.11 -8.22 -4.39
C PRO A 112 -0.32 -8.67 -4.07
N SER A 113 -1.07 -7.86 -3.32
CA SER A 113 -2.45 -8.11 -2.92
C SER A 113 -3.40 -8.25 -4.14
N LEU A 114 -2.98 -7.75 -5.31
CA LEU A 114 -3.75 -7.87 -6.56
C LEU A 114 -3.74 -9.28 -7.14
N ALA A 115 -2.82 -10.16 -6.73
CA ALA A 115 -2.71 -11.52 -7.26
C ALA A 115 -4.01 -12.32 -7.09
N THR A 116 -4.75 -12.08 -6.02
CA THR A 116 -6.00 -12.79 -5.69
C THR A 116 -7.26 -12.13 -6.26
N VAL A 117 -7.16 -10.90 -6.77
CA VAL A 117 -8.31 -10.13 -7.24
C VAL A 117 -8.56 -10.37 -8.75
N PRO A 118 -9.78 -10.76 -9.15
CA PRO A 118 -10.14 -10.92 -10.56
C PRO A 118 -10.07 -9.60 -11.35
N ASN A 119 -9.68 -9.68 -12.63
CA ASN A 119 -9.71 -8.54 -13.52
C ASN A 119 -11.16 -8.14 -13.87
N ALA A 120 -11.44 -6.84 -13.87
CA ALA A 120 -12.66 -6.30 -14.45
C ALA A 120 -12.70 -6.51 -15.97
N ALA A 121 -13.90 -6.56 -16.53
CA ALA A 121 -14.09 -6.53 -17.98
C ALA A 121 -13.38 -5.30 -18.59
N SER A 122 -12.92 -5.44 -19.82
CA SER A 122 -12.18 -4.40 -20.52
C SER A 122 -12.67 -4.24 -21.95
N ASN A 123 -12.98 -2.99 -22.33
CA ASN A 123 -13.35 -2.62 -23.70
C ASN A 123 -12.35 -1.64 -24.31
N CYS A 124 -11.16 -1.52 -23.72
CA CYS A 124 -10.08 -0.80 -24.35
C CYS A 124 -9.75 -1.53 -25.65
N GLY A 125 -10.01 -0.89 -26.79
CA GLY A 125 -9.85 -1.50 -28.11
C GLY A 125 -8.52 -2.25 -28.17
N PHE A 126 -8.57 -3.52 -28.59
CA PHE A 126 -7.44 -4.43 -28.68
C PHE A 126 -6.23 -3.75 -29.35
N GLY A 127 -5.30 -3.22 -28.54
CA GLY A 127 -4.22 -2.37 -29.06
C GLY A 127 -3.31 -1.69 -28.03
N ALA A 128 -3.32 -2.09 -26.77
CA ALA A 128 -2.31 -1.68 -25.78
C ALA A 128 -1.61 -2.93 -25.24
N GLY A 129 -0.77 -3.52 -26.09
CA GLY A 129 0.26 -4.51 -25.72
C GLY A 129 1.63 -3.85 -25.77
#